data_AF-A0A3F2UZK5-F1
#
_entry.id   AF-A0A3F2UZK5-F1
#
_cell.length_a   1.000
_cell.length_b   1.000
_cell.length_c   1.000
_cell.angle_alpha   90.00
_cell.angle_beta   90.00
_cell.angle_gamma   90.00
#
_symmetry.space_group_name_H-M   'P 1'
#
loop_
_entity.id
_entity.type
_entity.pdbx_description
1 polymer ?
#
loop_
_entity_poly.entity_id
_entity_poly.type
_entity_poly.pdbx_seq_one_letter_code
_entity_poly.pdbx_strand_id
1 'polypeptide(L)'
;MSTLHGEYRRHDRTGIKTSVSLDLADSELSTKTRDVSVSGLSLRKPANFSVEPGKVVNLSFSNMPNINVPAKIVRVSDKQVSLEFDHFRFSTGDIEGIINTSPWHQRLRVKLKRTFWKTTRYTATMMTNTIARTLLIKAIKPSFLFAVYGNEKDTSTYYSPAMSNFMPDILIGGLIKNRNRRGLLVASKFYEQELVESPEKVNAYMHQLQRSFPGINTIALVGRLPNFVMKSGIEIEPPYVDGSMGTRYMIWDVACQMRGFAEYRNETVIAVLGGAGRIGNRVCEDLTREFNTVLAFDPRYSHDEEINTPMGKIIKTSDVTHLASCKLYIALMHHGDVIRDFQHHIPTGALVADDTHPCISLEVREQMSGLGIKTLKIVLAHEDFSMWPRMPGWNNRAIPGCLVEALVLLEQEDTDVTDFDAFSKTALKIGFKGQLIKPLDE
;
A
#
# COMPACT_ATOMS: atom_id res chain seq x y z
N MET A 1 18.77 -1.33 -16.19
CA MET A 1 18.09 -1.23 -14.87
C MET A 1 16.59 -1.22 -15.11
N SER A 2 15.89 -2.30 -14.74
CA SER A 2 14.42 -2.36 -14.87
C SER A 2 13.81 -1.40 -13.86
N THR A 3 13.26 -0.29 -14.33
CA THR A 3 12.52 0.65 -13.48
C THR A 3 11.37 -0.08 -12.80
N LEU A 4 11.25 0.10 -11.48
CA LEU A 4 10.10 -0.29 -10.68
C LEU A 4 8.84 0.14 -11.43
N HIS A 5 8.07 -0.83 -11.92
CA HIS A 5 6.83 -0.59 -12.67
C HIS A 5 5.78 0.23 -11.87
N GLY A 6 6.01 0.44 -10.56
CA GLY A 6 5.20 1.27 -9.67
C GLY A 6 5.20 2.77 -9.99
N GLU A 7 6.30 3.33 -10.50
CA GLU A 7 6.37 4.78 -10.81
C GLU A 7 5.47 5.19 -11.98
N TYR A 8 5.14 4.25 -12.88
CA TYR A 8 4.48 4.57 -14.15
C TYR A 8 2.99 4.97 -14.02
N ARG A 9 2.32 4.58 -12.93
CA ARG A 9 0.93 4.98 -12.63
C ARG A 9 0.80 6.11 -11.60
N ARG A 10 1.91 6.61 -11.06
CA ARG A 10 1.94 7.79 -10.17
C ARG A 10 1.31 9.03 -10.83
N HIS A 11 1.16 8.97 -12.16
CA HIS A 11 0.62 9.99 -13.02
C HIS A 11 -0.36 9.33 -13.99
N ASP A 12 -1.67 9.45 -13.76
CA ASP A 12 -2.66 8.99 -14.74
C ASP A 12 -2.59 9.93 -15.95
N ARG A 13 -1.72 9.54 -16.89
CA ARG A 13 -1.24 10.36 -18.00
C ARG A 13 -2.39 10.71 -18.94
N THR A 14 -2.81 11.97 -18.87
CA THR A 14 -3.88 12.53 -19.69
C THR A 14 -3.51 12.52 -21.17
N GLY A 15 -2.22 12.60 -21.51
CA GLY A 15 -1.74 12.77 -22.89
C GLY A 15 -2.14 14.10 -23.51
N ILE A 16 -2.52 15.07 -22.67
CA ILE A 16 -2.94 16.41 -23.09
C ILE A 16 -1.73 17.33 -23.25
N LYS A 17 -1.79 18.13 -24.31
CA LYS A 17 -0.83 19.18 -24.60
C LYS A 17 -1.46 20.53 -24.27
N THR A 18 -1.01 21.12 -23.17
CA THR A 18 -1.32 22.49 -22.76
C THR A 18 -0.04 23.34 -22.80
N SER A 19 -0.19 24.64 -23.01
CA SER A 19 0.93 25.57 -22.96
C SER A 19 1.27 25.87 -21.50
N VAL A 20 2.57 25.82 -21.19
CA VAL A 20 3.13 26.11 -19.87
C VAL A 20 4.37 26.96 -20.04
N SER A 21 4.57 27.88 -19.11
CA SER A 21 5.82 28.62 -18.98
C SER A 21 6.56 28.13 -17.73
N LEU A 22 7.86 27.88 -17.90
CA LEU A 22 8.78 27.61 -16.81
C LEU A 22 9.55 28.88 -16.51
N ASP A 23 9.44 29.38 -15.30
CA ASP A 23 10.25 30.48 -14.82
C ASP A 23 11.53 29.91 -14.21
N LEU A 24 12.66 30.16 -14.89
CA LEU A 24 13.99 29.88 -14.39
C LEU A 24 14.62 31.21 -14.00
N ALA A 25 15.47 31.20 -12.96
CA ALA A 25 16.12 32.39 -12.40
C ALA A 25 16.68 33.38 -13.44
N ASP A 26 17.12 32.90 -14.61
CA ASP A 26 17.71 33.71 -15.69
C ASP A 26 16.94 33.66 -17.03
N SER A 27 15.81 32.95 -17.13
CA SER A 27 15.06 32.81 -18.39
C SER A 27 13.65 32.23 -18.23
N GLU A 28 12.68 32.73 -18.98
CA GLU A 28 11.37 32.08 -19.13
C GLU A 28 11.39 31.11 -20.32
N LEU A 29 10.99 29.85 -20.11
CA LEU A 29 10.77 28.88 -21.19
C LEU A 29 9.29 28.63 -21.38
N SER A 30 8.72 29.13 -22.48
CA SER A 30 7.38 28.73 -22.92
C SER A 30 7.43 27.44 -23.74
N THR A 31 6.69 26.41 -23.34
CA THR A 31 6.62 25.12 -24.03
C THR A 31 5.24 24.49 -23.92
N LYS A 32 5.06 23.33 -24.55
CA LYS A 32 3.84 22.53 -24.43
C LYS A 32 4.11 21.27 -23.63
N THR A 33 3.18 20.94 -22.75
CA THR A 33 3.17 19.63 -22.10
C THR A 33 3.04 18.54 -23.16
N ARG A 34 3.75 17.44 -22.94
CA ARG A 34 3.47 16.14 -23.58
C ARG A 34 2.41 15.40 -22.77
N ASP A 35 2.40 15.63 -21.46
CA ASP A 35 1.50 14.99 -20.53
C ASP A 35 1.29 15.83 -19.29
N VAL A 36 0.10 15.70 -18.70
CA VAL A 36 -0.30 16.34 -17.45
C VAL A 36 -0.88 15.27 -16.54
N SER A 37 -0.57 15.36 -15.25
CA SER A 37 -1.08 14.48 -14.20
C SER A 37 -1.26 15.23 -12.89
N VAL A 38 -1.89 14.56 -11.91
CA VAL A 38 -2.19 15.10 -10.58
C VAL A 38 -0.95 15.69 -9.88
N SER A 39 0.19 15.02 -9.98
CA SER A 39 1.42 15.36 -9.23
C SER A 39 2.58 15.82 -10.12
N GLY A 40 2.34 16.09 -11.41
CA GLY A 40 3.44 16.55 -12.26
C GLY A 40 3.15 16.64 -13.75
N LEU A 41 4.17 17.07 -14.48
CA LEU A 41 4.14 17.33 -15.92
C LEU A 41 5.27 16.61 -16.65
N SER A 42 5.00 16.25 -17.90
CA SER A 42 6.04 15.89 -18.87
C SER A 42 6.09 16.94 -19.95
N LEU A 43 7.26 17.51 -20.20
CA LEU A 43 7.50 18.53 -21.21
C LEU A 43 8.38 17.99 -22.33
N ARG A 44 8.23 18.54 -23.54
CA ARG A 44 9.20 18.33 -24.61
C ARG A 44 10.43 19.17 -24.30
N LYS A 45 11.62 18.54 -24.24
CA LYS A 45 12.88 19.25 -24.05
C LYS A 45 13.19 20.08 -25.32
N PRO A 46 13.36 21.41 -25.22
CA PRO A 46 13.91 22.22 -26.30
C PRO A 46 15.37 21.86 -26.60
N ALA A 47 15.81 22.00 -27.85
CA ALA A 47 17.14 21.53 -28.29
C ALA A 47 18.30 22.15 -27.48
N ASN A 48 18.15 23.40 -27.03
CA ASN A 48 19.19 24.15 -26.31
C ASN A 48 18.90 24.31 -24.81
N PHE A 49 17.99 23.50 -24.27
CA PHE A 49 17.59 23.60 -22.87
C PHE A 49 18.40 22.62 -22.01
N SER A 50 19.23 23.14 -21.12
CA SER A 50 19.96 22.32 -20.14
C SER A 50 19.51 22.69 -18.74
N VAL A 51 18.99 21.71 -18.01
CA VAL A 51 18.60 21.85 -16.61
C VAL A 51 19.00 20.58 -15.88
N GLU A 52 19.40 20.72 -14.63
CA GLU A 52 19.83 19.60 -13.80
C GLU A 52 18.65 19.00 -13.04
N PRO A 53 18.57 17.66 -12.91
CA PRO A 53 17.66 17.03 -11.97
C PRO A 53 17.88 17.58 -10.55
N GLY A 54 16.79 17.84 -9.84
CA GLY A 54 16.80 18.33 -8.46
C GLY A 54 16.46 19.81 -8.31
N LYS A 55 16.62 20.64 -9.36
CA LYS A 55 16.23 22.06 -9.32
C LYS A 55 14.71 22.22 -9.22
N VAL A 56 14.29 23.18 -8.38
CA VAL A 56 12.89 23.63 -8.27
C VAL A 56 12.69 24.81 -9.23
N VAL A 57 11.60 24.78 -9.98
CA VAL A 57 11.22 25.78 -10.98
C VAL A 57 9.76 26.15 -10.78
N ASN A 58 9.39 27.38 -11.07
CA ASN A 58 8.00 27.81 -10.99
C ASN A 58 7.30 27.58 -12.33
N LEU A 59 6.10 27.02 -12.29
CA LEU A 59 5.30 26.69 -13.45
C LEU A 59 4.05 27.55 -13.50
N SER A 60 3.85 28.24 -14.61
CA SER A 60 2.60 28.93 -14.91
C SER A 60 1.90 28.29 -16.11
N PHE A 61 0.58 28.18 -16.02
CA PHE A 61 -0.25 27.61 -17.08
C PHE A 61 -0.90 28.76 -17.86
N SER A 62 -0.69 28.81 -19.18
CA SER A 62 -1.18 29.92 -20.01
C SER A 62 -2.71 30.08 -19.95
N ASN A 63 -3.42 28.99 -19.67
CA ASN A 63 -4.89 28.95 -19.58
C ASN A 63 -5.42 29.06 -18.14
N MET A 64 -4.53 29.16 -17.14
CA MET A 64 -4.85 29.29 -15.73
C MET A 64 -3.86 30.29 -15.09
N PRO A 65 -3.97 31.59 -15.40
CA PRO A 65 -2.96 32.60 -15.05
C PRO A 65 -2.75 32.78 -13.53
N ASN A 66 -3.70 32.34 -12.71
CA ASN A 66 -3.62 32.42 -11.25
C ASN A 66 -2.93 31.20 -10.61
N ILE A 67 -2.52 30.21 -11.41
CA ILE A 67 -1.88 28.99 -10.91
C ILE A 67 -0.38 29.09 -11.20
N ASN A 68 0.38 29.36 -10.13
CA ASN A 68 1.82 29.27 -10.13
C ASN A 68 2.24 28.13 -9.19
N VAL A 69 2.91 27.12 -9.74
CA VAL A 69 3.18 25.86 -9.04
C VAL A 69 4.69 25.62 -8.99
N PRO A 70 5.31 25.59 -7.80
CA PRO A 70 6.69 25.14 -7.70
C PRO A 70 6.76 23.66 -8.07
N ALA A 71 7.78 23.29 -8.85
CA ALA A 71 7.96 21.93 -9.32
C ALA A 71 9.43 21.56 -9.39
N LYS A 72 9.76 20.36 -8.95
CA LYS A 72 11.09 19.80 -9.00
C LYS A 72 11.32 19.06 -10.31
N ILE A 73 12.47 19.31 -10.95
CA ILE A 73 12.91 18.55 -12.11
C ILE A 73 13.36 17.18 -11.64
N VAL A 74 12.61 16.13 -11.97
CA VAL A 74 12.92 14.76 -11.53
C VAL A 74 13.77 14.02 -12.56
N ARG A 75 13.53 14.28 -13.85
CA ARG A 75 14.24 13.59 -14.92
C ARG A 75 14.43 14.47 -16.13
N VAL A 76 15.63 14.42 -16.69
CA VAL A 76 15.96 15.05 -17.98
C VAL A 76 16.47 13.96 -18.92
N SER A 77 15.97 13.96 -20.14
CA SER A 77 16.42 13.09 -21.23
C SER A 77 16.51 13.91 -22.50
N ASP A 78 17.10 13.36 -23.56
CA ASP A 78 17.31 14.06 -24.83
C ASP A 78 16.05 14.68 -25.43
N LYS A 79 14.87 14.11 -25.15
CA LYS A 79 13.59 14.54 -25.74
C LYS A 79 12.57 15.04 -24.72
N GLN A 80 12.83 14.93 -23.42
CA GLN A 80 11.82 15.20 -22.40
C GLN A 80 12.42 15.70 -21.08
N VAL A 81 11.64 16.57 -20.42
CA VAL A 81 11.86 16.99 -19.04
C VAL A 81 10.63 16.56 -18.24
N SER A 82 10.83 15.88 -17.11
CA SER A 82 9.76 15.47 -16.21
C SER A 82 9.85 16.28 -14.93
N LEU A 83 8.72 16.85 -14.54
CA LEU A 83 8.54 17.72 -13.39
C LEU A 83 7.56 17.06 -12.43
N GLU A 84 7.88 17.07 -11.14
CA GLU A 84 7.00 16.69 -10.04
C GLU A 84 6.66 17.96 -9.28
N PHE A 85 5.40 18.20 -9.01
CA PHE A 85 4.98 19.37 -8.26
C PHE A 85 5.48 19.27 -6.82
N ASP A 86 5.96 20.40 -6.30
CA ASP A 86 6.45 20.51 -4.94
C ASP A 86 5.31 21.00 -4.04
N HIS A 87 4.88 20.18 -3.08
CA HIS A 87 3.77 20.47 -2.16
C HIS A 87 2.47 20.97 -2.81
N PHE A 88 2.24 20.65 -4.07
CA PHE A 88 1.06 21.02 -4.83
C PHE A 88 0.53 19.83 -5.63
N ARG A 89 -0.78 19.71 -5.75
CA ARG A 89 -1.43 18.71 -6.60
C ARG A 89 -2.66 19.27 -7.26
N PHE A 90 -2.88 18.88 -8.51
CA PHE A 90 -4.16 19.10 -9.15
C PHE A 90 -5.21 18.19 -8.55
N SER A 91 -6.34 18.76 -8.14
CA SER A 91 -7.53 17.99 -7.86
C SER A 91 -8.03 17.28 -9.12
N THR A 92 -8.91 16.29 -8.95
CA THR A 92 -9.60 15.67 -10.10
C THR A 92 -10.33 16.72 -10.94
N GLY A 93 -10.92 17.74 -10.29
CA GLY A 93 -11.58 18.86 -10.95
C GLY A 93 -10.63 19.72 -11.78
N ASP A 94 -9.41 19.96 -11.30
CA ASP A 94 -8.40 20.71 -12.05
C ASP A 94 -7.95 19.95 -13.30
N ILE A 95 -7.70 18.64 -13.18
CA ILE A 95 -7.37 17.78 -14.32
C ILE A 95 -8.52 17.75 -15.32
N GLU A 96 -9.76 17.63 -14.86
CA GLU A 96 -10.94 17.71 -15.72
C GLU A 96 -11.09 19.09 -16.38
N GLY A 97 -10.77 20.18 -15.68
CA GLY A 97 -10.70 21.53 -16.22
C GLY A 97 -9.68 21.65 -17.35
N ILE A 98 -8.46 21.11 -17.15
CA ILE A 98 -7.41 21.05 -18.18
C ILE A 98 -7.89 20.21 -19.38
N ILE A 99 -8.57 19.09 -19.14
CA ILE A 99 -9.17 18.28 -20.21
C ILE A 99 -10.24 19.08 -20.95
N ASN A 100 -11.15 19.74 -20.26
CA ASN A 100 -12.29 20.43 -20.85
C ASN A 100 -11.89 21.66 -21.65
N THR A 101 -10.83 22.36 -21.25
CA THR A 101 -10.26 23.52 -21.96
C THR A 101 -9.39 23.13 -23.15
N SER A 102 -9.06 21.83 -23.31
CA SER A 102 -8.24 21.36 -24.44
C SER A 102 -9.02 21.31 -25.76
N PRO A 103 -8.33 21.39 -26.92
CA PRO A 103 -8.96 21.26 -28.23
C PRO A 103 -9.80 19.98 -28.37
N TRP A 104 -10.90 20.06 -29.10
CA TRP A 104 -11.89 18.98 -29.22
C TRP A 104 -11.29 17.63 -29.65
N HIS A 105 -10.29 17.62 -30.55
CA HIS A 105 -9.62 16.41 -31.01
C HIS A 105 -8.75 15.76 -29.92
N GLN A 106 -8.14 16.55 -29.03
CA GLN A 106 -7.41 16.02 -27.87
C GLN A 106 -8.40 15.42 -26.87
N ARG A 107 -9.50 16.12 -26.57
CA ARG A 107 -10.58 15.61 -25.70
C ARG A 107 -11.15 14.29 -26.21
N LEU A 108 -11.43 14.22 -27.52
CA LEU A 108 -11.92 13.01 -28.16
C LEU A 108 -10.90 11.87 -28.06
N ARG A 109 -9.61 12.14 -28.30
CA ARG A 109 -8.55 11.13 -28.17
C ARG A 109 -8.44 10.60 -26.74
N VAL A 110 -8.50 11.47 -25.72
CA VAL A 110 -8.49 11.08 -24.31
C VAL A 110 -9.72 10.23 -23.98
N LYS A 111 -10.91 10.67 -24.40
CA LYS A 111 -12.16 9.94 -24.20
C LYS A 111 -12.11 8.56 -24.85
N LEU A 112 -11.72 8.46 -26.12
CA LEU A 112 -11.58 7.19 -26.84
C LEU A 112 -10.57 6.27 -26.16
N LYS A 113 -9.41 6.78 -25.76
CA LYS A 113 -8.39 6.00 -25.03
C LYS A 113 -8.95 5.48 -23.70
N ARG A 114 -9.58 6.35 -22.89
CA ARG A 114 -10.18 5.97 -21.60
C ARG A 114 -11.29 4.93 -21.79
N THR A 115 -12.20 5.15 -22.73
CA THR A 115 -13.27 4.21 -23.06
C THR A 115 -12.71 2.87 -23.52
N PHE A 116 -11.73 2.87 -24.42
CA PHE A 116 -11.08 1.65 -24.89
C PHE A 116 -10.48 0.86 -23.72
N TRP A 117 -9.65 1.49 -22.89
CA TRP A 117 -9.05 0.81 -21.72
C TRP A 117 -10.09 0.30 -20.72
N LYS A 118 -11.16 1.07 -20.48
CA LYS A 118 -12.26 0.67 -19.60
C LYS A 118 -12.97 -0.56 -20.18
N THR A 119 -13.38 -0.51 -21.44
CA THR A 119 -14.06 -1.62 -22.12
C THR A 119 -13.18 -2.86 -22.17
N THR A 120 -11.91 -2.74 -22.57
CA THR A 120 -10.97 -3.86 -22.59
C THR A 120 -10.83 -4.50 -21.22
N ARG A 121 -10.71 -3.70 -20.15
CA ARG A 121 -10.63 -4.23 -18.79
C ARG A 121 -11.92 -4.95 -18.39
N TYR A 122 -13.08 -4.35 -18.63
CA TYR A 122 -14.37 -4.95 -18.32
C TYR A 122 -14.56 -6.28 -19.07
N THR A 123 -14.28 -6.31 -20.36
CA THR A 123 -14.32 -7.53 -21.18
C THR A 123 -13.35 -8.58 -20.64
N ALA A 124 -12.12 -8.20 -20.29
CA ALA A 124 -11.14 -9.12 -19.73
C ALA A 124 -11.58 -9.70 -18.38
N THR A 125 -12.09 -8.87 -17.46
CA THR A 125 -12.65 -9.30 -16.17
C THR A 125 -13.79 -10.28 -16.39
N MET A 126 -14.73 -9.95 -17.29
CA MET A 126 -15.88 -10.80 -17.60
C MET A 126 -15.45 -12.14 -18.18
N MET A 127 -14.59 -12.16 -19.21
CA MET A 127 -14.11 -13.39 -19.83
C MET A 127 -13.35 -14.27 -18.83
N THR A 128 -12.48 -13.67 -18.02
CA THR A 128 -11.70 -14.37 -16.98
C THR A 128 -12.60 -15.04 -15.95
N ASN A 129 -13.69 -14.38 -15.58
CA ASN A 129 -14.58 -14.84 -14.51
C ASN A 129 -15.75 -15.71 -14.98
N THR A 130 -16.00 -15.79 -16.27
CA THR A 130 -17.10 -16.60 -16.84
C THR A 130 -16.55 -17.71 -17.74
N ILE A 131 -16.26 -17.40 -18.99
CA ILE A 131 -15.92 -18.36 -20.05
C ILE A 131 -14.55 -19.02 -19.82
N ALA A 132 -13.53 -18.23 -19.49
CA ALA A 132 -12.15 -18.71 -19.38
C ALA A 132 -11.80 -19.28 -18.01
N ARG A 133 -12.70 -19.16 -17.01
CA ARG A 133 -12.41 -19.41 -15.60
C ARG A 133 -11.84 -20.81 -15.34
N THR A 134 -12.54 -21.85 -15.78
CA THR A 134 -12.15 -23.25 -15.52
C THR A 134 -10.82 -23.59 -16.19
N LEU A 135 -10.62 -23.14 -17.43
CA LEU A 135 -9.37 -23.34 -18.15
C LEU A 135 -8.20 -22.61 -17.47
N LEU A 136 -8.44 -21.38 -17.02
CA LEU A 136 -7.46 -20.56 -16.33
C LEU A 136 -7.02 -21.19 -15.00
N ILE A 137 -7.98 -21.65 -14.18
CA ILE A 137 -7.67 -22.34 -12.92
C ILE A 137 -6.87 -23.63 -13.19
N LYS A 138 -7.27 -24.44 -14.17
CA LYS A 138 -6.58 -25.68 -14.55
C LYS A 138 -5.16 -25.43 -15.09
N ALA A 139 -4.96 -24.34 -15.83
CA ALA A 139 -3.66 -23.97 -16.38
C ALA A 139 -2.72 -23.40 -15.32
N ILE A 140 -3.25 -22.58 -14.40
CA ILE A 140 -2.45 -21.96 -13.33
C ILE A 140 -2.07 -22.99 -12.27
N LYS A 141 -2.99 -23.90 -11.91
CA LYS A 141 -2.87 -24.84 -10.79
C LYS A 141 -2.46 -24.10 -9.50
N PRO A 142 -3.32 -23.20 -8.99
CA PRO A 142 -2.98 -22.44 -7.80
C PRO A 142 -2.73 -23.36 -6.61
N SER A 143 -1.73 -23.05 -5.80
CA SER A 143 -1.45 -23.73 -4.53
C SER A 143 -1.97 -22.95 -3.32
N PHE A 144 -2.30 -21.67 -3.49
CA PHE A 144 -2.93 -20.83 -2.47
C PHE A 144 -3.89 -19.82 -3.08
N LEU A 145 -4.76 -19.27 -2.24
CA LEU A 145 -5.58 -18.11 -2.54
C LEU A 145 -5.18 -16.92 -1.68
N PHE A 146 -5.33 -15.74 -2.25
CA PHE A 146 -5.25 -14.47 -1.55
C PHE A 146 -6.62 -13.79 -1.62
N ALA A 147 -7.37 -13.91 -0.52
CA ALA A 147 -8.76 -13.48 -0.41
C ALA A 147 -8.84 -12.02 0.01
N VAL A 148 -9.41 -11.20 -0.87
CA VAL A 148 -9.54 -9.75 -0.70
C VAL A 148 -11.00 -9.30 -0.79
N TYR A 149 -11.26 -8.10 -0.29
CA TYR A 149 -12.52 -7.40 -0.46
C TYR A 149 -12.23 -5.98 -0.96
N GLY A 150 -13.25 -5.30 -1.50
CA GLY A 150 -13.11 -3.93 -1.98
C GLY A 150 -14.34 -3.11 -1.66
N ASN A 151 -14.24 -1.80 -1.83
CA ASN A 151 -15.39 -0.89 -1.80
C ASN A 151 -15.93 -0.67 -3.23
N GLU A 152 -17.02 0.08 -3.35
CA GLU A 152 -17.65 0.40 -4.64
C GLU A 152 -16.68 1.13 -5.62
N LYS A 153 -15.83 2.02 -5.09
CA LYS A 153 -14.83 2.75 -5.88
C LYS A 153 -13.78 1.79 -6.47
N ASP A 154 -13.29 0.85 -5.68
CA ASP A 154 -12.31 -0.14 -6.12
C ASP A 154 -12.90 -1.12 -7.14
N THR A 155 -14.10 -1.62 -6.89
CA THR A 155 -14.75 -2.63 -7.74
C THR A 155 -15.27 -2.07 -9.07
N SER A 156 -15.82 -0.85 -9.08
CA SER A 156 -16.29 -0.15 -10.29
C SER A 156 -15.17 0.07 -11.32
N THR A 157 -13.92 0.01 -10.88
CA THR A 157 -12.74 0.06 -11.74
C THR A 157 -12.62 -1.19 -12.63
N TYR A 158 -13.20 -2.33 -12.25
CA TYR A 158 -13.02 -3.63 -12.90
C TYR A 158 -14.26 -4.16 -13.62
N TYR A 159 -15.46 -3.78 -13.18
CA TYR A 159 -16.73 -4.18 -13.80
C TYR A 159 -17.84 -3.17 -13.49
N SER A 160 -18.97 -3.27 -14.19
CA SER A 160 -20.18 -2.48 -13.91
C SER A 160 -21.18 -3.29 -13.05
N PRO A 161 -22.12 -2.63 -12.34
CA PRO A 161 -23.17 -3.32 -11.58
C PRO A 161 -24.03 -4.28 -12.43
N ALA A 162 -24.22 -3.99 -13.72
CA ALA A 162 -24.93 -4.92 -14.61
C ALA A 162 -24.12 -6.20 -14.87
N MET A 163 -22.78 -6.09 -14.97
CA MET A 163 -21.90 -7.24 -15.19
C MET A 163 -21.83 -8.16 -13.98
N SER A 164 -21.90 -7.63 -12.75
CA SER A 164 -21.81 -8.46 -11.53
C SER A 164 -22.92 -9.51 -11.44
N ASN A 165 -24.08 -9.26 -12.05
CA ASN A 165 -25.18 -10.21 -12.11
C ASN A 165 -24.86 -11.48 -12.90
N PHE A 166 -23.89 -11.41 -13.82
CA PHE A 166 -23.49 -12.52 -14.70
C PHE A 166 -22.17 -13.17 -14.31
N MET A 167 -21.48 -12.64 -13.30
CA MET A 167 -20.21 -13.19 -12.81
C MET A 167 -20.43 -14.11 -11.60
N PRO A 168 -19.51 -15.03 -11.27
CA PRO A 168 -19.56 -15.83 -10.06
C PRO A 168 -19.32 -14.98 -8.80
N ASP A 169 -19.73 -15.47 -7.64
CA ASP A 169 -19.62 -14.74 -6.37
C ASP A 169 -18.17 -14.46 -5.95
N ILE A 170 -17.24 -15.34 -6.33
CA ILE A 170 -15.81 -15.15 -6.15
C ILE A 170 -15.16 -14.78 -7.47
N LEU A 171 -14.62 -13.57 -7.55
CA LEU A 171 -13.97 -13.04 -8.75
C LEU A 171 -12.45 -13.27 -8.68
N ILE A 172 -11.87 -13.83 -9.73
CA ILE A 172 -10.42 -13.84 -9.94
C ILE A 172 -10.01 -12.43 -10.36
N GLY A 173 -9.23 -11.78 -9.51
CA GLY A 173 -8.70 -10.43 -9.71
C GLY A 173 -7.25 -10.43 -10.20
N GLY A 174 -6.49 -11.51 -10.01
CA GLY A 174 -5.11 -11.60 -10.50
C GLY A 174 -4.40 -12.93 -10.22
N LEU A 175 -3.20 -13.05 -10.79
CA LEU A 175 -2.24 -14.12 -10.58
C LEU A 175 -1.12 -13.62 -9.68
N ILE A 176 -0.77 -14.44 -8.69
CA ILE A 176 0.39 -14.24 -7.82
C ILE A 176 1.38 -15.35 -8.14
N LYS A 177 2.65 -14.99 -8.30
CA LYS A 177 3.75 -15.93 -8.42
C LYS A 177 4.78 -15.60 -7.34
N ASN A 178 5.24 -16.64 -6.65
CA ASN A 178 6.41 -16.57 -5.78
C ASN A 178 7.22 -17.85 -5.92
N ARG A 179 8.47 -17.75 -6.36
CA ARG A 179 9.33 -18.92 -6.62
C ARG A 179 8.63 -19.94 -7.54
N ASN A 180 8.49 -21.19 -7.11
CA ASN A 180 7.79 -22.27 -7.81
C ASN A 180 6.28 -22.32 -7.52
N ARG A 181 5.76 -21.48 -6.62
CA ARG A 181 4.34 -21.44 -6.24
C ARG A 181 3.58 -20.43 -7.08
N ARG A 182 2.30 -20.72 -7.31
CA ARG A 182 1.34 -19.86 -8.00
C ARG A 182 0.09 -19.77 -7.15
N GLY A 183 -0.50 -18.59 -7.06
CA GLY A 183 -1.76 -18.38 -6.36
C GLY A 183 -2.65 -17.41 -7.10
N LEU A 184 -3.89 -17.30 -6.66
CA LEU A 184 -4.85 -16.36 -7.23
C LEU A 184 -5.20 -15.30 -6.21
N LEU A 185 -5.21 -14.04 -6.66
CA LEU A 185 -5.93 -12.98 -5.96
C LEU A 185 -7.41 -13.13 -6.30
N VAL A 186 -8.24 -13.30 -5.28
CA VAL A 186 -9.68 -13.52 -5.42
C VAL A 186 -10.45 -12.54 -4.55
N ALA A 187 -11.50 -11.94 -5.12
CA ALA A 187 -12.32 -10.94 -4.46
C ALA A 187 -13.75 -11.42 -4.26
N SER A 188 -14.36 -11.05 -3.14
CA SER A 188 -15.81 -11.16 -2.96
C SER A 188 -16.56 -10.14 -3.84
N LYS A 189 -17.81 -10.45 -4.19
CA LYS A 189 -18.77 -9.45 -4.66
C LYS A 189 -19.29 -8.54 -3.54
N PHE A 190 -19.26 -9.01 -2.29
CA PHE A 190 -19.69 -8.18 -1.15
C PHE A 190 -18.67 -7.07 -0.92
N TYR A 191 -19.18 -5.86 -0.70
CA TYR A 191 -18.37 -4.72 -0.36
C TYR A 191 -17.92 -4.76 1.10
N GLU A 192 -16.85 -4.02 1.40
CA GLU A 192 -16.32 -3.90 2.77
C GLU A 192 -17.42 -3.59 3.80
N GLN A 193 -18.28 -2.60 3.53
CA GLN A 193 -19.34 -2.20 4.45
C GLN A 193 -20.30 -3.36 4.74
N GLU A 194 -20.64 -4.14 3.72
CA GLU A 194 -21.55 -5.28 3.85
C GLU A 194 -20.94 -6.41 4.68
N LEU A 195 -19.63 -6.64 4.57
CA LEU A 195 -18.91 -7.64 5.36
C LEU A 195 -18.71 -7.20 6.81
N VAL A 196 -18.62 -5.89 7.07
CA VAL A 196 -18.56 -5.33 8.42
C VAL A 196 -19.89 -5.54 9.15
N GLU A 197 -21.02 -5.41 8.43
CA GLU A 197 -22.36 -5.36 9.01
C GLU A 197 -23.06 -6.73 9.10
N SER A 198 -22.76 -7.68 8.20
CA SER A 198 -23.51 -8.94 8.10
C SER A 198 -22.63 -10.17 8.29
N PRO A 199 -22.74 -10.85 9.46
CA PRO A 199 -22.11 -12.15 9.69
C PRO A 199 -22.49 -13.21 8.66
N GLU A 200 -23.70 -13.16 8.11
CA GLU A 200 -24.19 -14.08 7.09
C GLU A 200 -23.41 -13.92 5.78
N LYS A 201 -23.08 -12.69 5.38
CA LYS A 201 -22.26 -12.42 4.19
C LYS A 201 -20.81 -12.85 4.37
N VAL A 202 -20.27 -12.72 5.58
CA VAL A 202 -18.93 -13.24 5.92
C VAL A 202 -18.94 -14.76 5.79
N ASN A 203 -19.89 -15.45 6.44
CA ASN A 203 -20.06 -16.90 6.31
C ASN A 203 -20.21 -17.34 4.85
N ALA A 204 -21.06 -16.65 4.08
CA ALA A 204 -21.26 -16.94 2.67
C ALA A 204 -19.96 -16.77 1.87
N TYR A 205 -19.18 -15.71 2.13
CA TYR A 205 -17.92 -15.48 1.43
C TYR A 205 -16.91 -16.61 1.71
N MET A 206 -16.77 -17.02 2.97
CA MET A 206 -15.87 -18.12 3.35
C MET A 206 -16.30 -19.44 2.67
N HIS A 207 -17.57 -19.83 2.76
CA HIS A 207 -18.06 -21.02 2.09
C HIS A 207 -17.92 -20.96 0.56
N GLN A 208 -18.13 -19.80 -0.05
CA GLN A 208 -17.96 -19.60 -1.49
C GLN A 208 -16.49 -19.76 -1.93
N LEU A 209 -15.51 -19.36 -1.11
CA LEU A 209 -14.08 -19.58 -1.38
C LEU A 209 -13.77 -21.08 -1.47
N GLN A 210 -14.15 -21.85 -0.45
CA GLN A 210 -13.94 -23.31 -0.44
C GLN A 210 -14.69 -24.01 -1.57
N ARG A 211 -15.96 -23.64 -1.81
CA ARG A 211 -16.76 -24.22 -2.90
C ARG A 211 -16.16 -23.94 -4.27
N SER A 212 -15.62 -22.73 -4.47
CA SER A 212 -15.03 -22.32 -5.76
C SER A 212 -13.64 -22.92 -6.00
N PHE A 213 -12.94 -23.31 -4.94
CA PHE A 213 -11.56 -23.79 -4.99
C PHE A 213 -11.33 -24.95 -4.00
N PRO A 214 -12.01 -26.10 -4.20
CA PRO A 214 -12.04 -27.19 -3.21
C PRO A 214 -10.69 -27.88 -2.98
N GLY A 215 -9.71 -27.71 -3.88
CA GLY A 215 -8.38 -28.30 -3.75
C GLY A 215 -7.33 -27.38 -3.14
N ILE A 216 -7.71 -26.21 -2.62
CA ILE A 216 -6.77 -25.27 -2.00
C ILE A 216 -6.78 -25.42 -0.49
N ASN A 217 -5.61 -25.70 0.07
CA ASN A 217 -5.42 -25.90 1.51
C ASN A 217 -4.84 -24.67 2.23
N THR A 218 -4.65 -23.56 1.51
CA THR A 218 -4.09 -22.33 2.09
C THR A 218 -4.75 -21.10 1.47
N ILE A 219 -5.48 -20.34 2.28
CA ILE A 219 -6.26 -19.17 1.91
C ILE A 219 -5.88 -18.02 2.85
N ALA A 220 -5.05 -17.08 2.37
CA ALA A 220 -4.70 -15.90 3.11
C ALA A 220 -5.86 -14.89 3.13
N LEU A 221 -6.32 -14.51 4.32
CA LEU A 221 -7.34 -13.50 4.53
C LEU A 221 -6.66 -12.12 4.66
N VAL A 222 -6.99 -11.16 3.79
CA VAL A 222 -6.31 -9.86 3.77
C VAL A 222 -6.93 -8.84 4.73
N GLY A 223 -6.09 -7.92 5.22
CA GLY A 223 -6.54 -6.67 5.84
C GLY A 223 -7.44 -6.91 7.06
N ARG A 224 -8.67 -6.38 7.02
CA ARG A 224 -9.64 -6.52 8.12
C ARG A 224 -10.49 -7.79 8.02
N LEU A 225 -10.35 -8.59 6.97
CA LEU A 225 -11.14 -9.81 6.77
C LEU A 225 -11.03 -10.79 7.93
N PRO A 226 -9.84 -11.07 8.51
CA PRO A 226 -9.75 -11.88 9.73
C PRO A 226 -10.64 -11.37 10.86
N ASN A 227 -10.67 -10.05 11.06
CA ASN A 227 -11.49 -9.45 12.11
C ASN A 227 -12.99 -9.56 11.80
N PHE A 228 -13.40 -9.50 10.53
CA PHE A 228 -14.80 -9.73 10.13
C PHE A 228 -15.22 -11.17 10.39
N VAL A 229 -14.36 -12.14 10.08
CA VAL A 229 -14.57 -13.58 10.34
C VAL A 229 -14.73 -13.85 11.84
N MET A 230 -13.78 -13.40 12.66
CA MET A 230 -13.85 -13.59 14.11
C MET A 230 -15.06 -12.89 14.75
N LYS A 231 -15.38 -11.66 14.33
CA LYS A 231 -16.59 -10.94 14.82
C LYS A 231 -17.89 -11.65 14.46
N SER A 232 -17.87 -12.44 13.38
CA SER A 232 -19.00 -13.26 12.95
C SER A 232 -19.10 -14.58 13.72
N GLY A 233 -18.25 -14.81 14.73
CA GLY A 233 -18.22 -16.03 15.53
C GLY A 233 -17.58 -17.23 14.83
N ILE A 234 -16.83 -16.99 13.74
CA ILE A 234 -16.15 -18.04 12.98
C ILE A 234 -14.69 -18.10 13.43
N GLU A 235 -14.25 -19.29 13.82
CA GLU A 235 -12.84 -19.54 14.10
C GLU A 235 -12.02 -19.60 12.79
N ILE A 236 -10.84 -18.99 12.78
CA ILE A 236 -9.95 -19.04 11.62
C ILE A 236 -9.07 -20.28 11.73
N GLU A 237 -9.55 -21.35 11.11
CA GLU A 237 -8.85 -22.64 11.02
C GLU A 237 -8.41 -22.94 9.57
N PRO A 238 -7.49 -23.90 9.36
CA PRO A 238 -7.17 -24.39 8.02
C PRO A 238 -8.44 -24.72 7.20
N PRO A 239 -8.50 -24.30 5.92
CA PRO A 239 -7.41 -23.80 5.10
C PRO A 239 -7.13 -22.28 5.24
N TYR A 240 -7.83 -21.57 6.12
CA TYR A 240 -7.71 -20.13 6.25
C TYR A 240 -6.54 -19.72 7.13
N VAL A 241 -5.92 -18.60 6.75
CA VAL A 241 -4.75 -18.03 7.43
C VAL A 241 -5.04 -16.57 7.72
N ASP A 242 -4.87 -16.15 8.99
CA ASP A 242 -5.25 -14.82 9.46
C ASP A 242 -4.19 -13.73 9.20
N GLY A 243 -2.98 -14.15 8.83
CA GLY A 243 -1.88 -13.26 8.48
C GLY A 243 -1.15 -12.60 9.66
N SER A 244 -1.43 -13.03 10.89
CA SER A 244 -0.80 -12.53 12.11
C SER A 244 0.72 -12.72 12.11
N MET A 245 1.22 -13.92 11.84
CA MET A 245 2.65 -14.24 11.85
C MET A 245 3.41 -13.51 10.76
N GLY A 246 2.85 -13.48 9.54
CA GLY A 246 3.49 -12.78 8.43
C GLY A 246 3.60 -11.28 8.68
N THR A 247 2.60 -10.68 9.35
CA THR A 247 2.62 -9.26 9.74
C THR A 247 3.60 -9.01 10.89
N ARG A 248 3.61 -9.86 11.93
CA ARG A 248 4.57 -9.79 13.04
C ARG A 248 6.01 -9.87 12.54
N TYR A 249 6.30 -10.82 11.64
CA TYR A 249 7.63 -10.99 11.03
C TYR A 249 8.05 -9.75 10.23
N MET A 250 7.14 -9.23 9.41
CA MET A 250 7.37 -8.02 8.63
C MET A 250 7.79 -6.84 9.51
N ILE A 251 7.06 -6.62 10.60
CA ILE A 251 7.30 -5.51 11.52
C ILE A 251 8.60 -5.73 12.30
N TRP A 252 8.83 -6.94 12.81
CA TRP A 252 10.07 -7.29 13.51
C TRP A 252 11.30 -7.06 12.62
N ASP A 253 11.30 -7.58 11.38
CA ASP A 253 12.43 -7.41 10.45
C ASP A 253 12.64 -5.93 10.06
N VAL A 254 11.56 -5.17 9.90
CA VAL A 254 11.66 -3.72 9.69
C VAL A 254 12.22 -2.99 10.92
N ALA A 255 11.81 -3.36 12.13
CA ALA A 255 12.33 -2.73 13.35
C ALA A 255 13.85 -3.01 13.50
N CYS A 256 14.32 -4.21 13.15
CA CYS A 256 15.74 -4.51 13.04
C CYS A 256 16.45 -3.56 12.06
N GLN A 257 15.84 -3.30 10.89
CA GLN A 257 16.38 -2.36 9.90
C GLN A 257 16.38 -0.91 10.38
N MET A 258 15.34 -0.49 11.12
CA MET A 258 15.27 0.85 11.72
C MET A 258 16.44 1.08 12.66
N ARG A 259 16.74 0.12 13.55
CA ARG A 259 17.92 0.15 14.42
C ARG A 259 19.23 0.10 13.64
N GLY A 260 19.22 -0.45 12.42
CA GLY A 260 20.37 -0.47 11.52
C GLY A 260 20.75 0.90 10.94
N PHE A 261 19.86 1.91 10.97
CA PHE A 261 20.19 3.24 10.49
C PHE A 261 21.15 3.97 11.45
N ALA A 262 22.14 4.67 10.89
CA ALA A 262 23.20 5.32 11.66
C ALA A 262 22.67 6.31 12.72
N GLU A 263 21.56 6.98 12.40
CA GLU A 263 20.87 7.94 13.27
C GLU A 263 20.10 7.30 14.45
N TYR A 264 19.78 6.00 14.37
CA TYR A 264 18.98 5.27 15.37
C TYR A 264 19.68 4.07 16.00
N ARG A 265 20.95 3.80 15.66
CA ARG A 265 21.70 2.61 16.11
C ARG A 265 21.81 2.41 17.63
N ASN A 266 21.67 3.50 18.38
CA ASN A 266 21.78 3.51 19.84
C ASN A 266 20.39 3.57 20.52
N GLU A 267 19.30 3.62 19.75
CA GLU A 267 17.95 3.65 20.30
C GLU A 267 17.63 2.26 20.88
N THR A 268 17.39 2.22 22.19
CA THR A 268 17.03 0.99 22.92
C THR A 268 15.53 0.90 23.19
N VAL A 269 14.77 1.89 22.75
CA VAL A 269 13.32 2.03 22.98
C VAL A 269 12.62 2.18 21.63
N ILE A 270 11.54 1.43 21.45
CA ILE A 270 10.63 1.56 20.31
C ILE A 270 9.19 1.66 20.81
N ALA A 271 8.38 2.51 20.18
CA ALA A 271 6.96 2.61 20.48
C ALA A 271 6.11 1.86 19.43
N VAL A 272 5.07 1.18 19.90
CA VAL A 272 4.04 0.57 19.07
C VAL A 272 2.74 1.34 19.30
N LEU A 273 2.33 2.11 18.30
CA LEU A 273 1.06 2.85 18.31
C LEU A 273 -0.07 1.89 17.95
N GLY A 274 -1.02 1.70 18.84
CA GLY A 274 -2.02 0.63 18.73
C GLY A 274 -1.61 -0.65 19.47
N GLY A 275 -0.83 -0.52 20.56
CA GLY A 275 -0.26 -1.62 21.33
C GLY A 275 -1.30 -2.59 21.92
N ALA A 276 -2.54 -2.16 22.16
CA ALA A 276 -3.62 -3.03 22.64
C ALA A 276 -4.34 -3.78 21.49
N GLY A 277 -3.90 -3.59 20.25
CA GLY A 277 -4.44 -4.27 19.08
C GLY A 277 -4.07 -5.75 19.03
N ARG A 278 -4.83 -6.54 18.26
CA ARG A 278 -4.60 -7.99 18.07
C ARG A 278 -3.19 -8.33 17.56
N ILE A 279 -2.66 -7.48 16.67
CA ILE A 279 -1.28 -7.61 16.16
C ILE A 279 -0.33 -6.83 17.06
N GLY A 280 -0.72 -5.62 17.47
CA GLY A 280 0.10 -4.72 18.27
C GLY A 280 0.63 -5.35 19.55
N ASN A 281 -0.20 -6.08 20.30
CA ASN A 281 0.23 -6.68 21.57
C ASN A 281 1.31 -7.76 21.37
N ARG A 282 1.15 -8.64 20.37
CA ARG A 282 2.11 -9.68 20.01
C ARG A 282 3.39 -9.08 19.44
N VAL A 283 3.27 -8.04 18.63
CA VAL A 283 4.42 -7.27 18.13
C VAL A 283 5.20 -6.64 19.29
N CYS A 284 4.53 -6.14 20.33
CA CYS A 284 5.23 -5.57 21.49
C CYS A 284 6.12 -6.62 22.16
N GLU A 285 5.60 -7.83 22.36
CA GLU A 285 6.38 -8.97 22.85
C GLU A 285 7.52 -9.31 21.88
N ASP A 286 7.25 -9.32 20.57
CA ASP A 286 8.26 -9.67 19.57
C ASP A 286 9.44 -8.71 19.52
N LEU A 287 9.16 -7.41 19.66
CA LEU A 287 10.17 -6.37 19.64
C LEU A 287 11.03 -6.35 20.90
N THR A 288 10.62 -6.99 22.00
CA THR A 288 11.52 -7.12 23.18
C THR A 288 12.77 -7.96 22.90
N ARG A 289 12.80 -8.73 21.81
CA ARG A 289 14.01 -9.44 21.34
C ARG A 289 15.09 -8.47 20.85
N GLU A 290 14.71 -7.27 20.43
CA GLU A 290 15.58 -6.30 19.77
C GLU A 290 15.71 -4.97 20.53
N PHE A 291 14.75 -4.66 21.40
CA PHE A 291 14.71 -3.42 22.15
C PHE A 291 14.55 -3.73 23.64
N ASN A 292 15.34 -3.05 24.47
CA ASN A 292 15.30 -3.22 25.92
C ASN A 292 13.92 -2.83 26.47
N THR A 293 13.31 -1.79 25.89
CA THR A 293 11.99 -1.31 26.26
C THR A 293 11.11 -1.15 25.04
N VAL A 294 9.89 -1.69 25.08
CA VAL A 294 8.86 -1.46 24.08
C VAL A 294 7.72 -0.67 24.72
N LEU A 295 7.43 0.51 24.19
CA LEU A 295 6.31 1.33 24.62
C LEU A 295 5.05 0.93 23.85
N ALA A 296 4.16 0.17 24.47
CA ALA A 296 2.86 -0.16 23.93
C ALA A 296 1.88 1.00 24.19
N PHE A 297 1.70 1.88 23.21
CA PHE A 297 0.81 3.02 23.33
C PHE A 297 -0.58 2.69 22.77
N ASP A 298 -1.63 2.86 23.57
CA ASP A 298 -3.02 2.73 23.13
C ASP A 298 -3.99 3.46 24.08
N PRO A 299 -4.96 4.25 23.56
CA PRO A 299 -5.96 4.92 24.41
C PRO A 299 -6.81 3.98 25.26
N ARG A 300 -6.84 2.68 24.96
CA ARG A 300 -7.60 1.68 25.74
C ARG A 300 -6.93 1.31 27.06
N TYR A 301 -5.66 1.65 27.28
CA TYR A 301 -4.99 1.40 28.56
C TYR A 301 -5.47 2.40 29.61
N SER A 302 -5.87 1.90 30.78
CA SER A 302 -6.42 2.74 31.87
C SER A 302 -5.37 3.32 32.80
N HIS A 303 -4.18 2.71 32.86
CA HIS A 303 -3.05 3.13 33.67
C HIS A 303 -1.77 2.57 33.05
N ASP A 304 -0.64 3.12 33.48
CA ASP A 304 0.66 2.62 33.08
C ASP A 304 0.93 1.27 33.74
N GLU A 305 1.30 0.29 32.92
CA GLU A 305 1.63 -1.06 33.37
C GLU A 305 3.00 -1.45 32.81
N GLU A 306 3.93 -1.80 33.69
CA GLU A 306 5.22 -2.37 33.31
C GLU A 306 5.19 -3.89 33.36
N ILE A 307 5.55 -4.53 32.24
CA ILE A 307 5.62 -5.99 32.11
C ILE A 307 7.05 -6.37 31.75
N ASN A 308 7.69 -7.14 32.61
CA ASN A 308 9.00 -7.72 32.32
C ASN A 308 8.81 -9.00 31.52
N THR A 309 9.42 -9.06 30.33
CA THR A 309 9.55 -10.28 29.54
C THR A 309 10.94 -10.89 29.80
N PRO A 310 11.19 -12.16 29.42
CA PRO A 310 12.54 -12.72 29.50
C PRO A 310 13.59 -11.96 28.68
N MET A 311 13.18 -11.18 27.68
CA MET A 311 14.06 -10.51 26.72
C MET A 311 14.14 -8.98 26.92
N GLY A 312 13.20 -8.38 27.64
CA GLY A 312 13.14 -6.93 27.84
C GLY A 312 11.94 -6.49 28.68
N LYS A 313 11.50 -5.25 28.50
CA LYS A 313 10.35 -4.68 29.21
C LYS A 313 9.33 -4.11 28.22
N ILE A 314 8.04 -4.28 28.52
CA ILE A 314 6.94 -3.59 27.84
C ILE A 314 6.34 -2.58 28.81
N ILE A 315 6.15 -1.34 28.37
CA ILE A 315 5.41 -0.32 29.10
C ILE A 315 4.10 -0.10 28.33
N LYS A 316 2.97 -0.54 28.89
CA LYS A 316 1.66 -0.21 28.35
C LYS A 316 1.22 1.13 28.92
N THR A 317 0.81 2.06 28.08
CA THR A 317 0.40 3.40 28.52
C THR A 317 -0.59 4.03 27.54
N SER A 318 -1.45 4.89 28.05
CA SER A 318 -2.26 5.84 27.27
C SER A 318 -1.78 7.29 27.41
N ASP A 319 -0.75 7.54 28.21
CA ASP A 319 -0.18 8.87 28.41
C ASP A 319 0.74 9.23 27.23
N VAL A 320 0.28 10.23 26.46
CA VAL A 320 0.97 10.76 25.29
C VAL A 320 2.34 11.34 25.60
N THR A 321 2.62 11.73 26.84
CA THR A 321 3.91 12.30 27.22
C THR A 321 5.05 11.28 27.11
N HIS A 322 4.74 9.98 27.28
CA HIS A 322 5.72 8.92 27.07
C HIS A 322 6.22 8.83 25.63
N LEU A 323 5.44 9.29 24.65
CA LEU A 323 5.85 9.28 23.25
C LEU A 323 7.13 10.10 23.05
N ALA A 324 7.35 11.18 23.80
CA ALA A 324 8.54 12.01 23.67
C ALA A 324 9.86 11.29 24.04
N SER A 325 9.79 10.12 24.68
CA SER A 325 10.94 9.36 25.17
C SER A 325 11.58 8.42 24.14
N CYS A 326 11.06 8.37 22.91
CA CYS A 326 11.56 7.46 21.86
C CYS A 326 11.64 8.17 20.50
N LYS A 327 12.44 7.61 19.59
CA LYS A 327 12.53 8.09 18.20
C LYS A 327 12.03 7.11 17.15
N LEU A 328 11.79 5.87 17.55
CA LEU A 328 11.37 4.80 16.66
C LEU A 328 9.92 4.42 16.99
N TYR A 329 9.07 4.40 15.97
CA TYR A 329 7.64 4.10 16.12
C TYR A 329 7.19 3.13 15.04
N ILE A 330 6.39 2.14 15.44
CA ILE A 330 5.58 1.31 14.54
C ILE A 330 4.12 1.76 14.68
N ALA A 331 3.49 2.12 13.57
CA ALA A 331 2.08 2.51 13.52
C ALA A 331 1.19 1.30 13.14
N LEU A 332 0.41 0.82 14.11
CA LEU A 332 -0.55 -0.30 14.00
C LEU A 332 -1.95 0.07 14.51
N MET A 333 -2.28 1.36 14.45
CA MET A 333 -3.60 1.88 14.81
C MET A 333 -4.67 1.43 13.81
N HIS A 334 -5.93 1.64 14.18
CA HIS A 334 -7.08 1.25 13.37
C HIS A 334 -7.22 2.03 12.05
N HIS A 335 -6.64 3.24 11.95
CA HIS A 335 -6.30 3.93 10.71
C HIS A 335 -5.11 4.85 10.94
N GLY A 336 -4.41 5.24 9.88
CA GLY A 336 -3.15 6.00 10.00
C GLY A 336 -3.35 7.41 10.55
N ASP A 337 -4.40 8.10 10.11
CA ASP A 337 -4.63 9.51 10.45
C ASP A 337 -4.93 9.79 11.94
N VAL A 338 -5.17 8.75 12.76
CA VAL A 338 -5.28 8.90 14.23
C VAL A 338 -4.02 9.52 14.83
N ILE A 339 -2.87 9.33 14.17
CA ILE A 339 -1.60 9.90 14.62
C ILE A 339 -1.65 11.42 14.79
N ARG A 340 -2.57 12.13 14.10
CA ARG A 340 -2.78 13.59 14.28
C ARG A 340 -3.05 13.96 15.74
N ASP A 341 -3.72 13.09 16.48
CA ASP A 341 -4.13 13.36 17.87
C ASP A 341 -2.94 13.51 18.81
N PHE A 342 -1.78 12.96 18.44
CA PHE A 342 -0.59 12.94 19.30
C PHE A 342 0.74 13.19 18.57
N GLN A 343 0.73 13.52 17.28
CA GLN A 343 1.94 13.79 16.49
C GLN A 343 2.84 14.88 17.09
N HIS A 344 2.26 15.82 17.84
CA HIS A 344 3.01 16.89 18.52
C HIS A 344 3.81 16.41 19.74
N HIS A 345 3.55 15.20 20.24
CA HIS A 345 4.32 14.55 21.30
C HIS A 345 5.44 13.65 20.77
N ILE A 346 5.51 13.45 19.45
CA ILE A 346 6.60 12.72 18.79
C ILE A 346 7.76 13.71 18.57
N PRO A 347 8.99 13.37 18.99
CA PRO A 347 10.11 14.30 18.90
C PRO A 347 10.60 14.46 17.46
N THR A 348 11.15 15.64 17.16
CA THR A 348 11.84 15.91 15.89
C THR A 348 12.98 14.91 15.65
N GLY A 349 13.10 14.44 14.41
CA GLY A 349 14.07 13.41 14.03
C GLY A 349 13.56 11.97 14.21
N ALA A 350 12.33 11.78 14.69
CA ALA A 350 11.71 10.47 14.80
C ALA A 350 11.44 9.81 13.43
N LEU A 351 11.37 8.48 13.44
CA LEU A 351 10.95 7.63 12.32
C LEU A 351 9.70 6.84 12.70
N VAL A 352 8.64 7.02 11.93
CA VAL A 352 7.39 6.26 11.99
C VAL A 352 7.32 5.29 10.81
N ALA A 353 7.23 4.01 11.12
CA ALA A 353 7.02 2.93 10.18
C ALA A 353 5.53 2.52 10.19
N ASP A 354 4.84 2.77 9.07
CA ASP A 354 3.39 2.65 8.92
C ASP A 354 2.96 1.33 8.28
N ASP A 355 2.12 0.58 8.99
CA ASP A 355 1.40 -0.61 8.50
C ASP A 355 -0.12 -0.51 8.80
N THR A 356 -0.66 0.71 8.99
CA THR A 356 -2.09 0.87 9.22
C THR A 356 -2.88 0.66 7.92
N HIS A 357 -4.15 0.24 8.06
CA HIS A 357 -5.05 0.14 6.91
C HIS A 357 -6.43 0.73 7.25
N PRO A 358 -6.78 1.93 6.72
CA PRO A 358 -6.00 2.75 5.78
C PRO A 358 -4.67 3.30 6.34
N CYS A 359 -3.70 3.55 5.45
CA CYS A 359 -2.37 4.10 5.79
C CYS A 359 -2.47 5.58 6.20
N ILE A 360 -1.37 6.14 6.73
CA ILE A 360 -1.26 7.57 7.04
C ILE A 360 -1.35 8.37 5.73
N SER A 361 -2.36 9.23 5.64
CA SER A 361 -2.63 10.02 4.44
C SER A 361 -1.47 10.95 4.12
N LEU A 362 -1.33 11.33 2.85
CA LEU A 362 -0.27 12.24 2.45
C LEU A 362 -0.28 13.56 3.23
N GLU A 363 -1.46 14.14 3.45
CA GLU A 363 -1.61 15.40 4.17
C GLU A 363 -1.01 15.30 5.58
N VAL A 364 -1.30 14.22 6.30
CA VAL A 364 -0.70 13.96 7.62
C VAL A 364 0.81 13.77 7.52
N ARG A 365 1.29 13.03 6.51
CA ARG A 365 2.73 12.84 6.32
C ARG A 365 3.47 14.14 6.05
N GLU A 366 2.86 15.07 5.32
CA GLU A 366 3.42 16.40 5.08
C GLU A 366 3.45 17.23 6.38
N GLN A 367 2.39 17.18 7.19
CA GLN A 367 2.37 17.80 8.53
C GLN A 367 3.48 17.24 9.43
N MET A 368 3.59 15.91 9.51
CA MET A 368 4.64 15.23 10.27
C MET A 368 6.03 15.56 9.76
N SER A 369 6.22 15.63 8.44
CA SER A 369 7.48 16.06 7.83
C SER A 369 7.84 17.50 8.22
N GLY A 370 6.85 18.39 8.35
CA GLY A 370 7.03 19.75 8.86
C GLY A 370 7.48 19.80 10.32
N LEU A 371 7.14 18.79 11.13
CA LEU A 371 7.64 18.58 12.50
C LEU A 371 9.01 17.88 12.54
N GLY A 372 9.58 17.56 11.36
CA GLY A 372 10.82 16.82 11.22
C GLY A 372 10.68 15.33 11.57
N ILE A 373 9.48 14.77 11.46
CA ILE A 373 9.19 13.35 11.67
C ILE A 373 9.15 12.66 10.31
N LYS A 374 9.92 11.58 10.15
CA LYS A 374 9.99 10.81 8.92
C LYS A 374 8.95 9.69 8.95
N THR A 375 8.09 9.62 7.94
CA THR A 375 7.07 8.55 7.83
C THR A 375 7.36 7.67 6.62
N LEU A 376 7.55 6.37 6.85
CA LEU A 376 7.79 5.35 5.83
C LEU A 376 6.75 4.23 5.93
N LYS A 377 6.45 3.57 4.81
CA LYS A 377 5.51 2.44 4.76
C LYS A 377 6.27 1.13 4.92
N ILE A 378 5.73 0.26 5.75
CA ILE A 378 6.21 -1.11 5.94
C ILE A 378 5.68 -1.97 4.78
N VAL A 379 6.56 -2.70 4.11
CA VAL A 379 6.18 -3.74 3.16
C VAL A 379 7.12 -4.93 3.29
N LEU A 380 6.69 -6.12 2.86
CA LEU A 380 7.61 -7.21 2.56
C LEU A 380 8.00 -7.19 1.08
N ALA A 381 9.21 -7.64 0.79
CA ALA A 381 9.71 -7.82 -0.56
C ALA A 381 10.35 -9.21 -0.70
N HIS A 382 10.29 -9.73 -1.92
CA HIS A 382 10.96 -10.93 -2.36
C HIS A 382 11.28 -10.79 -3.85
N GLU A 383 12.45 -11.24 -4.29
CA GLU A 383 12.92 -11.04 -5.67
C GLU A 383 12.05 -11.74 -6.71
N ASP A 384 11.61 -12.97 -6.42
CA ASP A 384 10.75 -13.77 -7.30
C ASP A 384 9.25 -13.45 -7.17
N PHE A 385 8.87 -12.52 -6.30
CA PHE A 385 7.46 -12.19 -6.11
C PHE A 385 6.95 -11.30 -7.23
N SER A 386 5.81 -11.69 -7.79
CA SER A 386 5.08 -10.82 -8.69
C SER A 386 3.57 -11.04 -8.57
N MET A 387 2.83 -9.95 -8.68
CA MET A 387 1.37 -9.94 -8.72
C MET A 387 0.89 -9.19 -9.95
N TRP A 388 0.01 -9.82 -10.73
CA TRP A 388 -0.54 -9.25 -11.95
C TRP A 388 -2.05 -9.51 -12.10
N PRO A 389 -2.87 -8.46 -12.32
CA PRO A 389 -2.54 -7.05 -12.15
C PRO A 389 -2.13 -6.71 -10.71
N ARG A 390 -1.43 -5.60 -10.51
CA ARG A 390 -1.12 -5.11 -9.16
C ARG A 390 -2.42 -4.74 -8.42
N MET A 391 -2.46 -4.94 -7.11
CA MET A 391 -3.52 -4.35 -6.29
C MET A 391 -3.48 -2.81 -6.36
N PRO A 392 -4.65 -2.14 -6.31
CA PRO A 392 -4.71 -0.70 -6.09
C PRO A 392 -3.91 -0.31 -4.84
N GLY A 393 -3.15 0.78 -4.89
CA GLY A 393 -2.33 1.22 -3.75
C GLY A 393 -1.08 0.38 -3.43
N TRP A 394 -0.79 -0.70 -4.19
CA TRP A 394 0.40 -1.53 -3.96
C TRP A 394 1.35 -1.56 -5.15
N ASN A 395 2.64 -1.70 -4.87
CA ASN A 395 3.66 -2.04 -5.86
C ASN A 395 3.50 -3.54 -6.22
N ASN A 396 3.75 -3.92 -7.48
CA ASN A 396 3.64 -5.32 -7.91
C ASN A 396 4.69 -6.26 -7.28
N ARG A 397 5.70 -5.69 -6.61
CA ARG A 397 6.74 -6.40 -5.85
C ARG A 397 6.59 -6.28 -4.33
N ALA A 398 5.67 -5.44 -3.86
CA ALA A 398 5.38 -5.32 -2.44
C ALA A 398 4.38 -6.41 -2.03
N ILE A 399 4.64 -7.03 -0.89
CA ILE A 399 3.89 -8.18 -0.38
C ILE A 399 3.27 -7.78 0.96
N PRO A 400 1.94 -7.90 1.12
CA PRO A 400 1.30 -7.73 2.40
C PRO A 400 1.74 -8.84 3.38
N GLY A 401 1.88 -8.51 4.68
CA GLY A 401 2.26 -9.47 5.72
C GLY A 401 1.37 -10.72 5.74
N CYS A 402 0.06 -10.54 5.61
CA CYS A 402 -0.90 -11.64 5.56
C CYS A 402 -0.70 -12.64 4.41
N LEU A 403 -0.17 -12.21 3.26
CA LEU A 403 0.15 -13.10 2.16
C LEU A 403 1.46 -13.88 2.42
N VAL A 404 2.41 -13.28 3.12
CA VAL A 404 3.67 -13.95 3.45
C VAL A 404 3.46 -15.12 4.39
N GLU A 405 2.52 -15.02 5.33
CA GLU A 405 2.19 -16.16 6.18
C GLU A 405 1.78 -17.39 5.37
N ALA A 406 0.81 -17.25 4.47
CA ALA A 406 0.43 -18.35 3.58
C ALA A 406 1.61 -18.90 2.76
N LEU A 407 2.51 -18.03 2.29
CA LEU A 407 3.66 -18.45 1.50
C LEU A 407 4.73 -19.17 2.33
N VAL A 408 4.94 -18.76 3.59
CA VAL A 408 5.86 -19.42 4.53
C VAL A 408 5.30 -20.76 4.96
N LEU A 409 4.00 -20.83 5.28
CA LEU A 409 3.34 -22.07 5.70
C LEU A 409 3.31 -23.13 4.59
N LEU A 410 3.27 -22.72 3.32
CA LEU A 410 3.44 -23.65 2.19
C LEU A 410 4.84 -24.27 2.09
N GLU A 411 5.84 -23.69 2.76
CA GLU A 411 7.23 -24.16 2.75
C GLU A 411 7.64 -24.80 4.10
N GLN A 412 6.84 -24.65 5.16
CA GLN A 412 7.03 -25.35 6.43
C GLN A 412 6.32 -26.71 6.39
N GLU A 413 7.08 -27.77 6.18
CA GLU A 413 6.63 -29.13 6.47
C GLU A 413 6.91 -29.41 7.97
N ASP A 414 5.89 -29.87 8.71
CA ASP A 414 5.99 -30.40 10.09
C ASP A 414 6.46 -29.46 11.22
N THR A 415 6.32 -28.14 11.08
CA THR A 415 6.64 -27.17 12.16
C THR A 415 5.37 -26.61 12.81
N ASP A 416 5.41 -26.35 14.12
CA ASP A 416 4.33 -25.64 14.82
C ASP A 416 4.15 -24.24 14.20
N VAL A 417 2.97 -24.02 13.61
CA VAL A 417 2.54 -22.78 12.96
C VAL A 417 2.53 -21.60 13.95
N THR A 418 2.53 -21.88 15.26
CA THR A 418 2.49 -20.87 16.32
C THR A 418 3.86 -20.43 16.83
N ASP A 419 4.96 -21.07 16.42
CA ASP A 419 6.32 -20.67 16.80
C ASP A 419 6.83 -19.52 15.91
N PHE A 420 6.89 -18.32 16.48
CA PHE A 420 7.36 -17.12 15.79
C PHE A 420 8.83 -17.19 15.38
N ASP A 421 9.69 -17.82 16.18
CA ASP A 421 11.13 -17.91 15.88
C ASP A 421 11.35 -18.89 14.72
N ALA A 422 10.62 -20.01 14.71
CA ALA A 422 10.66 -20.96 13.60
C ALA A 422 10.08 -20.35 12.31
N PHE A 423 8.96 -19.63 12.41
CA PHE A 423 8.38 -18.87 11.29
C PHE A 423 9.39 -17.88 10.71
N SER A 424 10.00 -17.05 11.56
CA SER A 424 10.96 -16.02 11.16
C SER A 424 12.20 -16.60 10.49
N LYS A 425 12.74 -17.70 11.04
CA LYS A 425 13.85 -18.45 10.42
C LYS A 425 13.49 -18.96 9.03
N THR A 426 12.30 -19.53 8.85
CA THR A 426 11.85 -19.99 7.53
C THR A 426 11.65 -18.82 6.58
N ALA A 427 11.00 -17.74 7.01
CA ALA A 427 10.77 -16.56 6.19
C ALA A 427 12.08 -15.93 5.67
N LEU A 428 13.09 -15.81 6.54
CA LEU A 428 14.45 -15.37 6.16
C LEU A 428 15.11 -16.36 5.19
N LYS A 429 15.06 -17.67 5.49
CA LYS A 429 15.67 -18.73 4.67
C LYS A 429 15.11 -18.73 3.24
N ILE A 430 13.81 -18.51 3.09
CA ILE A 430 13.17 -18.46 1.77
C ILE A 430 13.27 -17.09 1.11
N GLY A 431 13.90 -16.09 1.75
CA GLY A 431 14.28 -14.83 1.11
C GLY A 431 13.32 -13.66 1.29
N PHE A 432 12.31 -13.76 2.16
CA PHE A 432 11.45 -12.62 2.49
C PHE A 432 12.22 -11.60 3.34
N LYS A 433 12.11 -10.32 2.97
CA LYS A 433 12.73 -9.22 3.72
C LYS A 433 11.73 -8.09 3.90
N GLY A 434 11.63 -7.58 5.12
CA GLY A 434 10.99 -6.31 5.42
C GLY A 434 11.66 -5.20 4.62
N GLN A 435 10.91 -4.17 4.26
CA GLN A 435 11.44 -2.97 3.65
C GLN A 435 10.66 -1.77 4.13
N LEU A 436 11.40 -0.71 4.42
CA LEU A 436 10.84 0.63 4.57
C LEU A 436 10.88 1.33 3.22
N ILE A 437 9.71 1.60 2.67
CA ILE A 437 9.57 2.33 1.41
C ILE A 437 8.96 3.69 1.65
N LYS A 438 9.20 4.62 0.74
CA LYS A 438 8.38 5.83 0.68
C LYS A 438 6.94 5.39 0.37
N PRO A 439 5.94 5.79 1.17
CA PRO A 439 4.56 5.39 0.90
C PRO A 439 4.15 5.90 -0.47
N LEU A 440 3.30 5.13 -1.16
CA LEU A 440 2.69 5.61 -2.38
C LEU A 440 1.79 6.82 -2.06
N ASP A 441 1.56 7.63 -3.08
CA ASP A 441 0.67 8.77 -3.01
C ASP A 441 -0.77 8.27 -2.93
N GLU A 442 -1.21 7.95 -1.71
CA GLU A 442 -2.58 7.55 -1.35
C GLU A 442 -3.38 8.74 -0.82
#